data_AF-A0A6G3XNX2-F1
#
_entry.id   AF-A0A6G3XNX2-F1
#
_cell.length_a   1.000
_cell.length_b   1.000
_cell.length_c   1.000
_cell.angle_alpha   90.00
_cell.angle_beta   90.00
_cell.angle_gamma   90.00
#
_symmetry.space_group_name_H-M   'P 1'
#
loop_
_entity.id
_entity.type
_entity.pdbx_description
1 polymer ?
#
loop_
_entity_poly.entity_id
_entity_poly.type
_entity_poly.pdbx_seq_one_letter_code
_entity_poly.pdbx_strand_id
1 'polypeptide(L)'
;TAQSNVYLYRDGSVIARDGDVNREKVRLSQVPPTVRQAVLAAEDRDFYSDDRAVDVKAMVRAGWNTVTGKGKQGGSTITQQYVKN
;
A
#
# COMPACT_ATOMS: atom_id res chain seq x y z
N THR A 1 -4.64 -10.06 11.10
CA THR A 1 -3.62 -10.02 10.02
C THR A 1 -2.67 -11.18 10.18
N ALA A 2 -2.77 -12.15 9.26
CA ALA A 2 -1.82 -13.26 9.17
C ALA A 2 -0.42 -12.74 8.80
N GLN A 3 0.62 -13.41 9.31
CA GLN A 3 2.03 -13.14 9.01
C GLN A 3 2.79 -14.46 9.03
N SER A 4 3.93 -14.52 8.34
CA SER A 4 4.83 -15.67 8.41
C SER A 4 5.64 -15.65 9.70
N ASN A 5 6.02 -16.83 10.17
CA ASN A 5 7.17 -17.00 11.03
C ASN A 5 8.44 -16.86 10.19
N VAL A 6 9.43 -16.10 10.68
CA VAL A 6 10.72 -15.91 10.01
C VAL A 6 11.82 -16.48 10.92
N TYR A 7 12.54 -17.48 10.43
CA TYR A 7 13.64 -18.11 11.13
C TYR A 7 14.95 -17.48 10.65
N LEU A 8 15.82 -17.07 11.59
CA LEU A 8 17.06 -16.34 11.30
C LEU A 8 18.29 -17.09 11.81
N TYR A 9 19.40 -16.98 11.09
CA TYR A 9 20.72 -17.35 11.57
C TYR A 9 21.20 -16.36 12.63
N ARG A 10 22.30 -16.69 13.32
CA ARG A 10 22.90 -15.83 14.36
C ARG A 10 23.31 -14.45 13.84
N ASP A 11 23.65 -14.33 12.56
CA ASP A 11 24.01 -13.07 11.90
C ASP A 11 22.79 -12.26 11.43
N GLY A 12 21.57 -12.78 11.61
CA GLY A 12 20.32 -12.16 11.19
C GLY A 12 19.90 -12.47 9.75
N SER A 13 20.66 -13.28 9.00
CA SER A 13 20.24 -13.73 7.67
C SER A 13 19.09 -14.74 7.75
N VAL A 14 18.22 -14.75 6.74
CA VAL A 14 17.00 -15.58 6.75
C VAL A 14 17.32 -17.04 6.46
N ILE A 15 16.88 -17.94 7.34
CA ILE A 15 16.90 -19.39 7.15
C ILE A 15 15.68 -19.82 6.34
N ALA A 16 14.48 -19.48 6.85
CA ALA A 16 13.23 -19.94 6.31
C ALA A 16 12.08 -19.01 6.69
N ARG A 17 11.00 -19.08 5.91
CA ARG A 17 9.71 -18.44 6.20
C ARG A 17 8.63 -19.50 6.15
N ASP A 18 7.75 -19.51 7.14
CA ASP A 18 6.64 -20.47 7.26
C ASP A 18 5.32 -19.76 7.57
N GLY A 19 4.23 -20.23 6.98
CA GLY A 19 2.87 -19.68 7.16
C GLY A 19 2.13 -19.42 5.84
N ASP A 20 0.80 -19.32 5.94
CA ASP A 20 -0.12 -19.23 4.79
C ASP A 20 0.07 -18.00 3.90
N VAL A 21 0.72 -16.96 4.42
CA VAL A 21 1.02 -15.73 3.69
C VAL A 21 2.47 -15.37 3.89
N ASN A 22 3.16 -14.95 2.82
CA ASN A 22 4.50 -14.40 2.89
C ASN A 22 4.43 -12.91 3.30
N ARG A 23 4.28 -12.65 4.60
CA ARG A 23 4.10 -11.30 5.14
C ARG A 23 4.84 -11.16 6.46
N GLU A 24 5.60 -10.09 6.61
CA GLU A 24 6.29 -9.72 7.83
C GLU A 24 5.84 -8.32 8.26
N LYS A 25 5.47 -8.15 9.53
CA LYS A 25 5.08 -6.85 10.07
C LYS A 25 6.33 -6.08 10.46
N VAL A 26 6.50 -4.91 9.86
CA VAL A 26 7.57 -3.96 10.21
C VAL A 26 6.98 -2.65 10.70
N ARG A 27 7.70 -1.95 11.58
CA ARG A 27 7.33 -0.58 11.95
C ARG A 27 7.59 0.35 10.77
N LEU A 28 6.76 1.36 10.61
CA LEU A 28 6.92 2.36 9.55
C LEU A 28 8.28 3.08 9.61
N SER A 29 8.89 3.21 10.79
CA SER A 29 10.23 3.77 10.98
C SER A 29 11.36 2.90 10.41
N GLN A 30 11.10 1.62 10.14
CA GLN A 30 12.05 0.72 9.47
C GLN A 30 11.97 0.81 7.94
N VAL A 31 10.95 1.51 7.40
CA VAL A 31 10.78 1.70 5.96
C VAL A 31 11.51 2.97 5.54
N PRO A 32 12.46 2.89 4.58
CA PRO A 32 13.17 4.07 4.09
C PRO A 32 12.20 5.18 3.63
N PRO A 33 12.49 6.47 3.93
CA PRO A 33 11.62 7.57 3.52
C PRO A 33 11.33 7.61 2.03
N THR A 34 12.31 7.27 1.20
CA THR A 34 12.17 7.18 -0.27
C THR A 34 11.15 6.13 -0.70
N VAL A 35 11.14 4.96 -0.04
CA VAL A 35 10.15 3.90 -0.31
C VAL A 35 8.76 4.36 0.11
N ARG A 36 8.63 5.00 1.28
CA ARG A 36 7.34 5.58 1.73
C ARG A 36 6.81 6.59 0.71
N GLN A 37 7.67 7.51 0.26
CA GLN A 37 7.31 8.54 -0.73
C GLN A 37 6.95 7.94 -2.09
N ALA A 38 7.66 6.90 -2.55
CA ALA A 38 7.36 6.23 -3.80
C ALA A 38 5.96 5.60 -3.80
N VAL A 39 5.58 4.91 -2.71
CA VAL A 39 4.24 4.32 -2.57
C VAL A 39 3.18 5.41 -2.53
N LEU A 40 3.37 6.47 -1.75
CA LEU A 40 2.43 7.59 -1.70
C LEU A 40 2.27 8.24 -3.07
N ALA A 41 3.36 8.53 -3.78
CA ALA A 41 3.29 9.13 -5.11
C ALA A 41 2.52 8.28 -6.14
N ALA A 42 2.56 6.95 -5.99
CA ALA A 42 1.86 6.02 -6.88
C ALA A 42 0.40 5.78 -6.49
N GLU A 43 0.11 5.65 -5.20
CA GLU A 43 -1.19 5.18 -4.68
C GLU A 43 -2.06 6.31 -4.13
N ASP A 44 -1.47 7.31 -3.47
CA ASP A 44 -2.19 8.36 -2.75
C ASP A 44 -1.28 9.56 -2.45
N ARG A 45 -1.07 10.42 -3.46
CA ARG A 45 -0.04 11.47 -3.44
C ARG A 45 -0.26 12.50 -2.32
N ASP A 46 -1.52 12.76 -2.01
CA ASP A 46 -1.93 13.81 -1.07
C ASP A 46 -2.27 13.23 0.32
N PHE A 47 -1.95 11.95 0.59
CA PHE A 47 -2.33 11.21 1.80
C PHE A 47 -2.09 11.94 3.14
N TYR A 48 -1.00 12.69 3.28
CA TYR A 48 -0.69 13.42 4.53
C TYR A 48 -1.27 14.84 4.58
N SER A 49 -1.72 15.37 3.44
CA SER A 49 -2.25 16.72 3.29
C SER A 49 -3.76 16.76 3.07
N ASP A 50 -4.37 15.65 2.66
CA ASP A 50 -5.81 15.51 2.53
C ASP A 50 -6.40 15.12 3.89
N ASP A 51 -7.30 15.94 4.41
CA ASP A 51 -8.00 15.66 5.68
C ASP A 51 -9.08 14.57 5.51
N ARG A 52 -9.22 14.02 4.30
CA ARG A 52 -10.29 13.08 3.91
C ARG A 52 -9.72 11.68 3.69
N ALA A 53 -10.37 10.67 4.28
CA ALA A 53 -10.04 9.26 4.04
C ALA A 53 -10.36 8.78 2.61
N VAL A 54 -11.10 9.57 1.82
CA VAL A 54 -11.62 9.23 0.50
C VAL A 54 -11.54 10.44 -0.43
N ASP A 55 -10.85 10.29 -1.55
CA ASP A 55 -10.87 11.27 -2.64
C ASP A 55 -11.99 10.95 -3.66
N VAL A 56 -13.16 11.51 -3.41
CA VAL A 56 -14.33 11.37 -4.30
C VAL A 56 -14.04 11.95 -5.70
N LYS A 57 -13.22 12.99 -5.81
CA LYS A 57 -12.90 13.60 -7.12
C LYS A 57 -12.01 12.67 -7.94
N ALA A 58 -11.00 12.03 -7.33
CA ALA A 58 -10.18 11.03 -7.99
C ALA A 58 -11.02 9.82 -8.43
N MET A 59 -11.93 9.34 -7.58
CA MET A 59 -12.85 8.24 -7.94
C MET A 59 -13.73 8.57 -9.14
N VAL A 60 -14.38 9.75 -9.14
CA VAL A 60 -15.25 10.18 -10.25
C VAL A 60 -14.45 10.35 -11.53
N ARG A 61 -13.26 10.96 -11.47
CA ARG A 61 -12.36 11.13 -12.61
C ARG A 61 -11.90 9.79 -13.17
N ALA A 62 -11.52 8.85 -12.31
CA ALA A 62 -11.12 7.50 -12.68
C ALA A 62 -12.26 6.73 -13.35
N GLY A 63 -13.48 6.84 -12.81
CA GLY A 63 -14.68 6.27 -13.41
C GLY A 63 -14.97 6.88 -14.79
N TRP A 64 -14.92 8.20 -14.91
CA TRP A 64 -15.15 8.90 -16.17
C TRP A 64 -14.12 8.52 -17.25
N ASN A 65 -12.84 8.47 -16.89
CA ASN A 65 -11.78 8.07 -17.81
C ASN A 65 -11.91 6.60 -18.26
N THR A 66 -12.37 5.73 -17.36
CA THR A 66 -12.67 4.33 -17.70
C THR A 66 -13.83 4.24 -18.69
N VAL A 67 -14.92 4.97 -18.45
CA VAL A 67 -16.12 4.98 -19.32
C VAL A 67 -15.82 5.62 -20.67
N THR A 68 -15.00 6.66 -20.71
CA THR A 68 -14.62 7.38 -21.94
C THR A 68 -13.48 6.71 -22.72
N GLY A 69 -13.07 5.48 -22.35
CA GLY A 69 -12.08 4.71 -23.08
C GLY A 69 -10.63 5.19 -22.92
N LYS A 70 -10.36 6.09 -21.97
CA LYS A 70 -9.01 6.62 -21.68
C LYS A 70 -8.16 5.67 -20.82
N GLY A 71 -8.65 4.45 -20.57
CA GLY A 71 -8.02 3.44 -19.74
C GLY A 71 -8.44 3.50 -18.26
N LYS A 72 -8.07 2.45 -17.51
CA LYS A 72 -8.29 2.40 -16.06
C LYS A 72 -7.31 3.35 -15.37
N GLN A 73 -7.83 4.22 -14.51
CA GLN A 73 -7.00 5.03 -13.60
C GLN A 73 -7.28 4.62 -12.16
N GLY A 74 -6.26 4.65 -11.32
CA GLY A 74 -6.41 4.52 -9.88
C GLY A 74 -7.15 5.74 -9.32
N GLY A 75 -8.19 5.49 -8.52
CA GLY A 75 -8.92 6.55 -7.82
C GLY A 75 -9.16 6.23 -6.34
N SER A 76 -8.60 5.12 -5.83
CA SER A 76 -8.80 4.68 -4.45
C SER A 76 -7.65 5.12 -3.55
N THR A 77 -8.00 5.61 -2.36
CA THR A 77 -7.03 6.02 -1.33
C THR A 77 -6.42 4.82 -0.62
N ILE A 78 -5.27 5.00 0.03
CA ILE A 78 -4.66 3.94 0.86
C ILE A 78 -5.62 3.44 1.95
N THR A 79 -6.45 4.34 2.51
CA THR A 79 -7.46 3.97 3.51
C THR A 79 -8.53 3.04 2.93
N GLN A 80 -9.01 3.28 1.72
CA GLN A 80 -9.94 2.37 1.04
C GLN A 80 -9.30 1.01 0.76
N GLN A 81 -8.03 1.02 0.31
CA GLN A 81 -7.28 -0.20 0.04
C GLN A 81 -7.05 -1.01 1.33
N TYR A 82 -6.84 -0.35 2.47
CA TYR A 82 -6.68 -1.02 3.76
C TYR A 82 -7.95 -1.75 4.20
N VAL A 83 -9.14 -1.15 4.04
CA VAL A 83 -10.41 -1.81 4.40
C VAL A 83 -10.72 -2.99 3.49
N LYS A 84 -10.28 -2.94 2.23
CA LYS A 84 -10.52 -3.99 1.24
C LYS A 84 -9.69 -5.26 1.48
N ASN A 85 -8.52 -5.16 2.11
CA ASN A 85 -7.52 -6.23 2.23
C ASN A 85 -7.41 -6.81 3.66
#